data_AF-E6V9F3-F1
#
_entry.id   AF-E6V9F3-F1
#
_cell.length_a   1.000
_cell.length_b   1.000
_cell.length_c   1.000
_cell.angle_alpha   90.00
_cell.angle_beta   90.00
_cell.angle_gamma   90.00
#
_symmetry.space_group_name_H-M   'P 1'
#
loop_
_entity.id
_entity.type
_entity.pdbx_description
1 polymer ?
#
loop_
_entity_poly.entity_id
_entity_poly.type
_entity_poly.pdbx_seq_one_letter_code
_entity_poly.pdbx_strand_id
1 'polypeptide(L)'
;MASPRHRAHARFPPMTELTDLDEASLAEHAAEWRRRALRGEKQARGIAHALETEMRRRSGDTVTQNIDLDTRPQALRLAPRPWWKFW
;
A
#
# COMPACT_ATOMS: atom_id res chain seq x y z
N MET A 1 -12.63 34.51 5.17
CA MET A 1 -11.57 33.72 5.82
C MET A 1 -10.97 32.79 4.77
N ALA A 2 -9.80 33.13 4.23
CA ALA A 2 -9.14 32.34 3.19
C ALA A 2 -8.07 31.46 3.85
N SER A 3 -8.30 30.15 3.94
CA SER A 3 -7.31 29.19 4.43
C SER A 3 -6.05 29.23 3.55
N PRO A 4 -4.85 29.14 4.14
CA PRO A 4 -3.61 29.19 3.38
C PRO A 4 -3.50 27.91 2.57
N ARG A 5 -3.70 28.02 1.26
CA ARG A 5 -3.29 27.00 0.29
C ARG A 5 -1.78 26.92 0.37
N HIS A 6 -1.27 25.98 1.17
CA HIS A 6 0.13 25.56 1.09
C HIS A 6 0.38 25.16 -0.37
N ARG A 7 1.07 26.05 -1.08
CA ARG A 7 1.54 25.83 -2.44
C ARG A 7 2.63 24.78 -2.34
N ALA A 8 2.23 23.51 -2.35
CA ALA A 8 3.16 22.39 -2.38
C ALA A 8 3.95 22.49 -3.68
N HIS A 9 5.23 22.83 -3.53
CA HIS A 9 6.21 22.73 -4.58
C HIS A 9 6.10 21.34 -5.20
N ALA A 10 6.05 21.27 -6.54
CA ALA A 10 6.04 20.02 -7.30
C ALA A 10 7.41 19.31 -7.18
N ARG A 11 7.75 18.91 -5.97
CA ARG A 11 8.93 18.15 -5.58
C ARG A 11 8.36 16.87 -4.99
N PHE A 12 8.92 15.73 -5.37
CA PHE A 12 8.63 14.45 -4.75
C PHE A 12 8.62 14.62 -3.22
N PRO A 13 7.50 14.32 -2.53
CA PRO A 13 7.48 14.40 -1.08
C PRO A 13 8.56 13.45 -0.54
N PRO A 14 9.44 13.91 0.37
CA PRO A 14 10.43 13.05 0.99
C PRO A 14 9.71 11.90 1.70
N MET A 15 10.26 10.68 1.62
CA MET A 15 9.61 9.47 2.17
C MET A 15 9.23 9.61 3.65
N THR A 16 9.96 10.43 4.41
CA THR A 16 9.67 10.74 5.82
C THR A 16 8.35 11.50 6.03
N GLU A 17 7.96 12.43 5.15
CA GLU A 17 6.64 13.09 5.23
C GLU A 17 5.49 12.12 4.91
N LEU A 18 5.76 11.09 4.11
CA LEU A 18 4.77 10.07 3.77
C LEU A 18 4.54 9.11 4.94
N THR A 19 5.59 8.78 5.69
CA THR A 19 5.52 7.90 6.86
C THR A 19 4.63 8.47 7.96
N ASP A 20 4.63 9.80 8.15
CA ASP A 20 3.81 10.49 9.15
C ASP A 20 2.36 10.77 8.70
N LEU A 21 2.03 10.54 7.43
CA LEU A 21 0.66 10.72 6.92
C LEU A 21 -0.24 9.54 7.31
N ASP A 22 -1.43 9.86 7.83
CA ASP A 22 -2.52 8.90 8.03
C ASP A 22 -2.91 8.21 6.72
N GLU A 23 -3.36 6.94 6.79
CA GLU A 23 -3.60 6.09 5.61
C GLU A 23 -4.66 6.70 4.66
N ALA A 24 -5.69 7.34 5.21
CA ALA A 24 -6.71 8.06 4.45
C ALA A 24 -6.11 9.27 3.68
N SER A 25 -5.22 10.01 4.33
CA SER A 25 -4.54 11.16 3.71
C SER A 25 -3.58 10.70 2.61
N LEU A 26 -2.92 9.55 2.79
CA LEU A 26 -2.04 8.94 1.80
C LEU A 26 -2.81 8.55 0.53
N ALA A 27 -4.01 7.98 0.69
CA ALA A 27 -4.89 7.58 -0.40
C ALA A 27 -5.40 8.80 -1.23
N GLU A 28 -5.80 9.87 -0.55
CA GLU A 28 -6.24 11.10 -1.23
C GLU A 28 -5.12 11.72 -2.08
N HIS A 29 -3.90 11.78 -1.53
CA HIS A 29 -2.73 12.29 -2.25
C HIS A 29 -2.38 11.41 -3.46
N ALA A 30 -2.40 10.08 -3.30
CA ALA A 30 -2.17 9.16 -4.41
C ALA A 30 -3.21 9.38 -5.53
N ALA A 31 -4.49 9.52 -5.19
CA ALA A 31 -5.56 9.77 -6.15
C ALA A 31 -5.43 11.13 -6.85
N GLU A 32 -4.94 12.16 -6.16
CA GLU A 32 -4.67 13.46 -6.78
C GLU A 32 -3.52 13.38 -7.80
N TRP A 33 -2.41 12.75 -7.44
CA TRP A 33 -1.28 12.56 -8.35
C TRP A 33 -1.64 11.64 -9.52
N ARG A 34 -2.50 10.63 -9.31
CA ARG A 34 -3.03 9.80 -10.40
C ARG A 34 -3.82 10.62 -11.40
N ARG A 35 -4.69 11.53 -10.94
CA ARG A 35 -5.45 12.46 -11.79
C ARG A 35 -4.53 13.39 -12.58
N ARG A 36 -3.43 13.86 -12.00
CA ARG A 36 -2.40 14.66 -12.69
C ARG A 36 -1.62 13.84 -13.72
N ALA A 37 -1.26 12.60 -13.39
CA ALA A 37 -0.60 11.68 -14.32
C ALA A 37 -1.49 11.34 -15.54
N LEU A 38 -2.79 11.19 -15.35
CA LEU A 38 -3.76 10.99 -16.44
C LEU A 38 -3.88 12.21 -17.36
N ARG A 39 -3.59 13.42 -16.86
CA ARG A 39 -3.52 14.65 -17.65
C ARG A 39 -2.19 14.81 -18.42
N GLY A 40 -1.28 13.84 -18.33
CA GLY A 40 -0.02 13.83 -19.08
C GLY A 40 1.20 14.33 -18.31
N GLU A 41 1.07 14.64 -17.01
CA GLU A 41 2.21 15.06 -16.20
C GLU A 41 3.16 13.87 -15.92
N LYS A 42 4.30 13.85 -16.61
CA LYS A 42 5.27 12.74 -16.55
C LYS A 42 5.82 12.49 -15.14
N GLN A 43 6.02 13.56 -14.35
CA GLN A 43 6.50 13.46 -12.96
C GLN A 43 5.42 12.94 -12.00
N ALA A 44 4.15 13.24 -12.27
CA ALA A 44 3.03 12.80 -11.44
C ALA A 44 2.88 11.27 -11.43
N ARG A 45 3.26 10.59 -12.52
CA ARG A 45 3.23 9.12 -12.57
C ARG A 45 4.20 8.49 -11.58
N GLY A 46 5.41 9.04 -11.45
CA GLY A 46 6.41 8.56 -10.49
C GLY A 46 5.97 8.80 -9.05
N ILE A 47 5.39 9.97 -8.78
CA ILE A 47 4.89 10.32 -7.45
C ILE A 47 3.70 9.43 -7.06
N ALA A 48 2.73 9.24 -7.95
CA ALA A 48 1.59 8.34 -7.70
C ALA A 48 2.05 6.90 -7.40
N HIS A 49 3.01 6.39 -8.18
CA HIS A 49 3.52 5.03 -7.98
C HIS A 49 4.23 4.85 -6.62
N ALA A 50 5.01 5.84 -6.18
CA ALA A 50 5.67 5.80 -4.88
C ALA A 50 4.64 5.77 -3.73
N LEU A 51 3.58 6.58 -3.83
CA LEU A 51 2.49 6.61 -2.86
C LEU A 51 1.70 5.29 -2.82
N GLU A 52 1.33 4.76 -4.00
CA GLU A 52 0.64 3.47 -4.12
C GLU A 52 1.48 2.31 -3.58
N THR A 53 2.80 2.37 -3.74
CA THR A 53 3.73 1.35 -3.21
C THR A 53 3.76 1.40 -1.69
N GLU A 54 3.81 2.58 -1.08
CA GLU A 54 3.78 2.73 0.37
C GLU A 54 2.42 2.32 0.95
N MET A 55 1.31 2.65 0.28
CA MET A 55 -0.02 2.12 0.65
C MET A 55 -0.02 0.58 0.66
N ARG A 56 0.47 -0.03 -0.43
CA ARG A 56 0.52 -1.48 -0.55
C ARG A 56 1.42 -2.12 0.50
N ARG A 57 2.53 -1.47 0.87
CA ARG A 57 3.41 -1.93 1.94
C ARG A 57 2.67 -1.95 3.27
N ARG A 58 1.97 -0.86 3.63
CA ARG A 58 1.21 -0.77 4.89
C ARG A 58 0.07 -1.77 4.95
N SER A 59 -0.77 -1.81 3.92
CA SER A 59 -1.89 -2.76 3.90
C SER A 59 -1.40 -4.21 3.79
N GLY A 60 -0.28 -4.45 3.07
CA GLY A 60 0.37 -5.75 2.98
C GLY A 60 0.98 -6.20 4.30
N ASP A 61 1.59 -5.31 5.07
CA ASP A 61 2.05 -5.57 6.43
C ASP A 61 0.85 -5.91 7.33
N THR A 62 -0.26 -5.16 7.27
CA THR A 62 -1.49 -5.46 8.01
C THR A 62 -2.09 -6.82 7.63
N VAL A 63 -2.15 -7.14 6.34
CA VAL A 63 -2.66 -8.42 5.84
C VAL A 63 -1.74 -9.57 6.23
N THR A 64 -0.42 -9.41 6.10
CA THR A 64 0.56 -10.45 6.47
C THR A 64 0.52 -10.75 7.96
N GLN A 65 0.32 -9.74 8.81
CA GLN A 65 0.16 -9.93 10.26
C GLN A 65 -1.13 -10.69 10.64
N ASN A 66 -2.14 -10.71 9.77
CA ASN A 66 -3.44 -11.34 10.04
C ASN A 66 -3.64 -12.68 9.32
N ILE A 67 -2.72 -13.10 8.45
CA ILE A 67 -2.78 -14.41 7.80
C ILE A 67 -1.89 -15.39 8.56
N ASP A 68 -2.51 -16.34 9.24
CA ASP A 68 -1.83 -17.56 9.70
C ASP A 68 -1.48 -18.44 8.49
N LEU A 69 -0.31 -18.17 7.90
CA LEU A 69 0.22 -18.95 6.79
C LEU A 69 0.70 -20.30 7.31
N ASP A 70 0.08 -21.38 6.84
CA ASP A 70 0.60 -22.73 7.09
C ASP A 70 1.96 -22.91 6.39
N THR A 71 3.02 -22.76 7.17
CA THR A 71 4.42 -22.87 6.74
C THR A 71 4.94 -24.32 6.70
N ARG A 72 4.10 -25.32 6.97
CA ARG A 72 4.53 -26.72 6.97
C ARG A 72 5.06 -27.13 5.58
N PRO A 73 6.12 -27.95 5.53
CA PRO A 73 6.67 -28.44 4.27
C PRO A 73 5.60 -29.15 3.44
N GLN A 74 5.65 -28.96 2.12
CA GLN A 74 4.58 -29.37 1.19
C GLN A 74 4.19 -30.85 1.33
N ALA A 75 5.18 -31.74 1.57
CA ALA A 75 4.94 -33.16 1.78
C ALA A 75 4.02 -33.46 2.98
N LEU A 76 4.09 -32.65 4.05
CA LEU A 76 3.21 -32.79 5.21
C LEU A 76 1.81 -32.22 4.97
N ARG A 77 1.68 -31.21 4.09
CA ARG A 77 0.38 -30.62 3.72
C ARG A 77 -0.42 -31.53 2.78
N LEU A 78 0.26 -32.28 1.92
CA LEU A 78 -0.36 -33.20 0.95
C LEU A 78 -0.47 -34.64 1.48
N ALA A 79 -0.03 -34.92 2.70
CA ALA A 79 -0.11 -36.26 3.26
C ALA A 79 -1.59 -36.71 3.34
N PRO A 80 -1.94 -37.87 2.77
CA PRO A 80 -3.31 -38.35 2.81
C PRO A 80 -3.75 -38.53 4.26
N ARG A 81 -4.84 -37.88 4.65
CA ARG A 81 -5.41 -38.03 5.99
C ARG A 81 -5.87 -39.48 6.16
N PRO A 82 -5.51 -40.15 7.28
CA PRO A 82 -6.04 -41.46 7.56
C PRO A 82 -7.57 -41.41 7.63
N TRP A 83 -8.23 -42.37 6.99
CA TRP A 83 -9.69 -42.45 6.90
C TRP A 83 -10.41 -42.56 8.26
N TRP A 84 -9.69 -42.73 9.36
CA TRP A 84 -10.24 -42.77 10.72
C TRP A 84 -10.10 -41.43 11.47
N LYS A 85 -9.41 -40.43 10.91
CA LYS A 85 -9.29 -39.07 11.47
C LYS A 85 -10.24 -38.10 10.76
N PHE A 86 -11.54 -38.28 11.00
CA PHE A 86 -12.60 -37.42 10.45
C PHE A 86 -12.82 -36.10 11.21
N TRP A 87 -12.13 -35.90 12.33
CA TRP A 87 -12.18 -34.69 13.14
C TRP A 87 -10.77 -34.08 13.22
#